data_AF-K1GK42-F1
#
_entry.id   AF-K1GK42-F1
#
_cell.length_a   1.000
_cell.length_b   1.000
_cell.length_c   1.000
_cell.angle_alpha   90.00
_cell.angle_beta   90.00
_cell.angle_gamma   90.00
#
_symmetry.space_group_name_H-M   'P 1'
#
loop_
_entity.id
_entity.type
_entity.pdbx_description
1 polymer ?
#
loop_
_entity_poly.entity_id
_entity_poly.type
_entity_poly.pdbx_seq_one_letter_code
_entity_poly.pdbx_strand_id
1 'polypeptide(L)'
;MKEEEAIIFNDYCKKTGQTLSELLRNSALKFIKEVEEMDLAEYIKLNCKKMDKAEGEEIAKIIKNIETDEDDEGVELTLDEIL
;
A
#
# COMPACT_ATOMS: atom_id res chain seq x y z
N MET A 1 -0.96 -10.01 -23.31
CA MET A 1 -1.54 -11.27 -22.80
C MET A 1 -0.99 -12.40 -23.63
N LYS A 2 -0.34 -13.37 -22.99
CA LYS A 2 0.14 -14.58 -23.64
C LYS A 2 -1.05 -15.46 -24.01
N GLU A 3 -0.87 -16.32 -25.00
CA GLU A 3 -1.94 -17.20 -25.50
C GLU A 3 -2.48 -18.14 -24.40
N GLU A 4 -1.60 -18.67 -23.56
CA GLU A 4 -1.93 -19.49 -22.39
C GLU A 4 -2.83 -18.75 -21.38
N GLU A 5 -2.55 -17.47 -21.13
CA GLU A 5 -3.35 -16.63 -20.23
C GLU A 5 -4.76 -16.41 -20.81
N ALA A 6 -4.84 -16.13 -22.12
CA ALA A 6 -6.11 -15.91 -22.80
C ALA A 6 -7.03 -17.15 -22.77
N ILE A 7 -6.46 -18.36 -22.85
CA ILE A 7 -7.22 -19.62 -22.71
C ILE A 7 -7.85 -19.71 -21.31
N ILE A 8 -7.08 -19.44 -20.26
CA ILE A 8 -7.56 -19.47 -18.87
C ILE A 8 -8.70 -18.47 -18.66
N PHE A 9 -8.52 -17.23 -19.12
CA PHE A 9 -9.55 -16.19 -19.01
C PHE A 9 -10.84 -16.57 -19.75
N ASN A 10 -10.72 -17.08 -20.98
CA ASN A 10 -11.88 -17.46 -21.78
C ASN A 10 -12.65 -18.65 -21.18
N ASP A 11 -11.96 -19.65 -20.64
CA ASP A 11 -12.63 -20.79 -20.02
C ASP A 11 -13.34 -20.41 -18.71
N TYR A 12 -12.76 -19.48 -17.94
CA TYR A 12 -13.45 -18.91 -16.79
C TYR A 12 -14.70 -18.10 -17.20
N CYS A 13 -14.58 -17.27 -18.24
CA CYS A 13 -15.69 -16.50 -18.80
C CYS A 13 -16.86 -17.41 -19.21
N LYS A 14 -16.58 -18.52 -19.92
CA LYS A 14 -17.60 -19.52 -20.29
C LYS A 14 -18.30 -20.14 -19.08
N LYS A 15 -17.55 -20.50 -18.03
CA LYS A 15 -18.12 -21.11 -16.81
C LYS A 15 -19.01 -20.15 -16.02
N THR A 16 -18.68 -18.87 -16.06
CA THR A 16 -19.37 -17.82 -15.28
C THR A 16 -20.43 -17.08 -16.08
N GLY A 17 -20.54 -17.34 -17.39
CA GLY A 17 -21.54 -16.72 -18.27
C GLY A 17 -21.28 -15.24 -18.57
N GLN A 18 -20.06 -14.76 -18.35
CA GLN A 18 -19.67 -13.38 -18.62
C GLN A 18 -18.74 -13.30 -19.83
N THR A 19 -18.71 -12.14 -20.48
CA THR A 19 -17.74 -11.83 -21.54
C THR A 19 -16.37 -11.50 -20.93
N LEU A 20 -15.32 -11.65 -21.74
CA LEU A 20 -13.97 -11.25 -21.34
C LEU A 20 -13.90 -9.76 -20.97
N SER A 21 -14.61 -8.90 -21.70
CA SER A 21 -14.65 -7.47 -21.43
C SER A 21 -15.32 -7.15 -20.09
N GLU A 22 -16.39 -7.85 -19.73
CA GLU A 22 -17.05 -7.70 -18.41
C GLU A 22 -16.13 -8.15 -17.28
N LEU A 23 -15.47 -9.29 -17.45
CA LEU A 23 -14.51 -9.79 -16.46
C LEU A 23 -13.39 -8.77 -16.23
N LEU A 24 -12.74 -8.29 -17.30
CA LEU A 24 -11.65 -7.32 -17.20
C LEU A 24 -12.12 -6.00 -16.58
N ARG A 25 -13.31 -5.50 -16.96
CA ARG A 25 -13.88 -4.28 -16.37
C ARG A 25 -14.11 -4.46 -14.87
N ASN A 26 -14.74 -5.56 -14.46
CA ASN A 26 -15.07 -5.81 -13.06
C ASN A 26 -13.81 -6.02 -12.22
N SER A 27 -12.82 -6.74 -12.75
CA SER A 27 -11.52 -6.92 -12.10
C SER A 27 -10.78 -5.59 -11.92
N ALA A 28 -10.78 -4.74 -12.94
CA ALA A 28 -10.14 -3.41 -12.86
C ALA A 28 -10.83 -2.52 -11.81
N LEU A 29 -12.17 -2.47 -11.81
CA LEU A 29 -12.94 -1.71 -10.82
C LEU A 29 -12.68 -2.21 -9.40
N LYS A 30 -12.64 -3.53 -9.21
CA LYS A 30 -12.33 -4.13 -7.91
C LYS A 30 -10.92 -3.74 -7.45
N PHE A 31 -9.93 -3.84 -8.32
CA PHE A 31 -8.56 -3.47 -8.00
C PHE A 31 -8.43 -1.99 -7.61
N ILE A 32 -9.04 -1.08 -8.37
CA ILE A 32 -9.04 0.36 -8.05
C ILE A 32 -9.61 0.59 -6.66
N LYS A 33 -10.76 -0.02 -6.36
CA LYS A 33 -11.40 0.12 -5.06
C LYS A 33 -10.53 -0.43 -3.92
N GLU A 34 -9.92 -1.59 -4.10
CA GLU A 34 -9.00 -2.18 -3.13
C GLU A 34 -7.78 -1.29 -2.87
N VAL A 35 -7.28 -0.59 -3.89
CA VAL A 35 -6.17 0.37 -3.74
C VAL A 35 -6.62 1.66 -3.06
N GLU A 36 -7.80 2.19 -3.40
CA GLU A 36 -8.34 3.41 -2.80
C GLU A 36 -8.72 3.22 -1.31
N GLU A 37 -9.20 2.02 -0.96
CA GLU A 37 -9.56 1.66 0.42
C GLU A 37 -8.38 1.04 1.20
N MET A 38 -7.20 0.92 0.57
CA MET A 38 -6.02 0.33 1.18
C MET A 38 -5.57 1.14 2.40
N ASP A 39 -5.35 0.46 3.52
CA ASP A 39 -4.84 1.13 4.69
C ASP A 39 -3.36 1.55 4.48
N LEU A 40 -2.97 2.66 5.11
CA LEU A 40 -1.62 3.23 4.95
C LEU A 40 -0.52 2.22 5.31
N ALA A 41 -0.75 1.35 6.31
CA ALA A 41 0.24 0.36 6.72
C ALA A 41 0.38 -0.77 5.69
N GLU A 42 -0.70 -1.20 5.08
CA GLU A 42 -0.73 -2.18 3.99
C GLU A 42 -0.07 -1.61 2.73
N TYR A 43 -0.36 -0.35 2.39
CA TYR A 43 0.31 0.36 1.30
C TYR A 43 1.83 0.42 1.49
N ILE A 44 2.29 0.83 2.68
CA ILE A 44 3.72 0.90 3.00
C ILE A 44 4.36 -0.49 2.91
N LYS A 45 3.71 -1.53 3.42
CA LYS A 45 4.25 -2.91 3.35
C LYS A 45 4.41 -3.42 1.93
N LEU A 46 3.48 -3.08 1.03
CA LEU A 46 3.49 -3.56 -0.35
C LEU A 46 4.46 -2.77 -1.25
N ASN A 47 4.58 -1.46 -1.01
CA ASN A 47 5.26 -0.56 -1.95
C ASN A 47 6.60 -0.01 -1.44
N CYS A 48 6.83 0.03 -0.13
CA CYS A 48 8.07 0.55 0.44
C CYS A 48 9.04 -0.59 0.76
N LYS A 49 10.34 -0.33 0.55
CA LYS A 49 11.38 -1.25 1.01
C LYS A 49 11.35 -1.32 2.52
N LYS A 50 11.67 -2.49 3.07
CA LYS A 50 11.95 -2.60 4.50
C LYS A 50 13.11 -1.67 4.84
N MET A 51 12.94 -0.91 5.91
CA MET A 51 14.00 -0.11 6.52
C MET A 51 15.23 -0.98 6.76
N ASP A 52 16.39 -0.47 6.38
CA ASP A 52 17.64 -1.17 6.65
C ASP A 52 18.06 -1.00 8.12
N LYS A 53 19.06 -1.78 8.54
CA LYS A 53 19.49 -1.81 9.94
C LYS A 53 20.13 -0.49 10.37
N ALA A 54 20.83 0.19 9.47
CA ALA A 54 21.52 1.44 9.79
C ALA A 54 20.51 2.57 9.95
N GLU A 55 19.55 2.68 9.02
CA GLU A 55 18.41 3.62 9.10
C GLU A 55 17.64 3.42 10.41
N GLY A 56 17.35 2.17 10.78
CA GLY A 56 16.66 1.85 12.03
C GLY A 56 17.45 2.23 13.29
N GLU A 57 18.78 2.07 13.27
CA GLU A 57 19.66 2.48 14.38
C GLU A 57 19.76 4.00 14.52
N GLU A 58 19.71 4.74 13.42
CA GLU A 58 19.67 6.21 13.44
C GLU A 58 18.36 6.73 14.03
N ILE A 59 17.22 6.18 13.58
CA ILE A 59 15.89 6.54 14.12
C ILE A 59 15.81 6.21 15.62
N ALA A 60 16.32 5.06 16.05
CA ALA A 60 16.33 4.69 17.46
C ALA A 60 17.16 5.67 18.32
N LYS A 61 18.27 6.20 17.79
CA LYS A 61 19.05 7.24 18.48
C LYS A 61 18.28 8.56 18.58
N ILE A 62 17.59 8.96 17.52
CA ILE A 62 16.78 10.19 17.53
C ILE A 62 15.66 10.08 18.58
N ILE A 63 14.91 8.98 18.58
CA ILE A 63 13.84 8.74 19.57
C ILE A 63 14.41 8.79 20.98
N LYS A 64 15.51 8.07 21.23
CA LYS A 64 16.15 8.05 22.54
C LYS A 64 16.55 9.46 22.99
N ASN A 65 17.09 10.27 22.10
CA ASN A 65 17.50 11.63 22.44
C ASN A 65 16.29 12.48 22.83
N ILE A 66 15.17 12.38 22.10
CA ILE A 66 13.91 13.08 22.41
C ILE A 66 13.37 12.62 23.77
N GLU A 67 13.31 11.31 24.03
CA GLU A 67 12.82 10.77 25.31
C GLU A 67 13.68 11.17 26.52
N THR A 68 14.96 11.49 26.30
CA THR A 68 15.88 11.91 27.36
C THR A 68 16.00 13.43 27.50
N ASP A 69 15.33 14.20 26.65
CA ASP A 69 15.32 15.67 26.73
C ASP A 69 14.20 16.10 27.69
N GLU A 70 14.53 16.16 28.99
CA GLU A 70 13.56 16.47 30.06
C GLU A 70 13.02 17.91 29.99
N ASP A 71 13.65 18.79 29.21
CA ASP A 71 13.28 20.21 29.06
C ASP A 71 12.52 20.51 27.75
N ASP A 72 12.36 19.53 26.84
CA ASP A 72 11.63 19.68 25.58
C ASP A 72 10.23 19.04 25.69
N GLU A 73 9.20 19.87 25.90
CA GLU A 73 7.81 19.39 25.95
C GLU A 73 7.29 18.90 24.59
N GLY A 74 8.02 19.18 23.49
CA GLY A 74 7.55 18.97 22.14
C GLY A 74 6.34 19.85 21.80
N VAL A 75 6.07 20.01 20.50
CA VAL A 75 4.84 20.67 20.05
C VAL A 75 4.16 19.76 19.05
N GLU A 76 2.88 19.46 19.30
CA GLU A 76 2.05 18.72 18.35
C GLU A 76 1.77 19.61 17.13
N LEU A 77 2.12 19.12 15.95
CA LEU A 77 1.82 19.77 14.68
C LEU A 77 0.73 19.00 13.95
N THR A 78 -0.22 19.74 13.40
CA THR A 78 -1.29 19.21 12.57
C THR A 78 -0.88 19.18 11.09
N LEU A 79 -1.52 18.31 10.30
CA LEU A 79 -1.26 18.22 8.86
C LEU A 79 -1.53 19.54 8.14
N ASP A 80 -2.52 20.31 8.58
CA ASP A 80 -2.88 21.62 8.02
C ASP A 80 -1.80 22.70 8.24
N GLU A 81 -0.88 22.48 9.19
CA GLU A 81 0.24 23.40 9.45
C GLU A 81 1.47 23.08 8.58
N ILE A 82 1.48 21.90 7.96
CA ILE A 82 2.61 21.40 7.16
C ILE A 82 2.31 21.45 5.65
N LEU A 83 1.03 21.38 5.26
CA LEU A 83 0.55 21.39 3.88
C LEU A 83 0.08 22.78 3.43
#